data_AF-A0A943FP61-F1
#
_entry.id   AF-A0A943FP61-F1
#
_cell.length_a   1.000
_cell.length_b   1.000
_cell.length_c   1.000
_cell.angle_alpha   90.00
_cell.angle_beta   90.00
_cell.angle_gamma   90.00
#
_symmetry.space_group_name_H-M   'P 1'
#
loop_
_entity.id
_entity.type
_entity.pdbx_description
1 polymer ?
#
loop_
_entity_poly.entity_id
_entity_poly.type
_entity_poly.pdbx_seq_one_letter_code
_entity_poly.pdbx_strand_id
1 'polypeptide(L)'
;MTRGQEQSIEQRLEERVYLSMLYDFYGALLKENNRRIFEAYIQEDYSISEIAEEMEISRQAVHDAVKRITKQLKGCEEKLGLLERFEQQRSEMRRLHECLQEMNISETDPRGQEIFQILSKIIEE
;
A
#
# COMPACT_ATOMS: atom_id res chain seq x y z
N MET A 1 -8.70 -10.12 -27.60
CA MET A 1 -7.79 -10.01 -26.43
C MET A 1 -7.99 -11.30 -25.64
N THR A 2 -6.93 -12.07 -25.42
CA THR A 2 -7.01 -13.43 -24.86
C THR A 2 -7.01 -13.38 -23.33
N ARG A 3 -7.71 -14.32 -22.69
CA ARG A 3 -7.82 -14.48 -21.21
C ARG A 3 -6.47 -14.43 -20.46
N GLY A 4 -5.37 -14.81 -21.13
CA GLY A 4 -4.02 -14.73 -20.58
C GLY A 4 -3.40 -13.31 -20.56
N GLN A 5 -3.84 -12.39 -21.43
CA GLN A 5 -3.41 -10.99 -21.38
C GLN A 5 -4.07 -10.23 -20.22
N GLU A 6 -5.34 -10.53 -19.93
CA GLU A 6 -6.08 -9.95 -18.80
C GLU A 6 -5.47 -10.37 -17.45
N GLN A 7 -5.20 -11.66 -17.26
CA GLN A 7 -4.56 -12.16 -16.03
C GLN A 7 -3.17 -11.54 -15.79
N SER A 8 -2.39 -11.32 -16.84
CA SER A 8 -1.07 -10.71 -16.71
C SER A 8 -1.14 -9.22 -16.34
N ILE A 9 -2.20 -8.52 -16.72
CA ILE A 9 -2.42 -7.12 -16.35
C ILE A 9 -2.84 -7.02 -14.89
N GLU A 10 -3.75 -7.89 -14.46
CA GLU A 10 -4.25 -7.95 -13.08
C GLU A 10 -3.12 -8.21 -12.08
N GLN A 11 -2.27 -9.22 -12.33
CA GLN A 11 -1.11 -9.52 -11.49
C GLN A 11 -0.14 -8.34 -11.35
N ARG A 12 0.08 -7.59 -12.43
CA ARG A 12 0.96 -6.41 -12.40
C ARG A 12 0.36 -5.27 -11.59
N LEU A 13 -0.97 -5.11 -11.65
CA LEU A 13 -1.67 -4.11 -10.87
C LEU A 13 -1.62 -4.45 -9.37
N GLU A 14 -1.89 -5.72 -9.02
CA GLU A 14 -1.79 -6.23 -7.65
C GLU A 14 -0.38 -6.02 -7.08
N GLU A 15 0.67 -6.36 -7.83
CA GLU A 15 2.04 -6.14 -7.38
C GLU A 15 2.33 -4.65 -7.18
N ARG A 16 1.82 -3.77 -8.04
CA ARG A 16 2.04 -2.34 -7.92
C ARG A 16 1.34 -1.74 -6.70
N VAL A 17 0.10 -2.16 -6.43
CA VAL A 17 -0.64 -1.78 -5.22
C VAL A 17 0.11 -2.23 -3.97
N TYR A 18 0.58 -3.49 -3.97
CA TYR A 18 1.36 -4.02 -2.85
C TYR A 18 2.66 -3.23 -2.62
N LEU A 19 3.39 -2.87 -3.68
CA LEU A 19 4.58 -2.03 -3.57
C LEU A 19 4.29 -0.61 -3.08
N SER A 20 3.14 -0.04 -3.44
CA SER A 20 2.69 1.25 -2.90
C SER A 20 2.46 1.17 -1.40
N MET A 21 1.75 0.14 -0.93
CA MET A 21 1.54 -0.06 0.50
C MET A 21 2.88 -0.21 1.24
N LEU A 22 3.79 -1.04 0.71
CA LEU A 22 5.13 -1.18 1.30
C LEU A 22 5.90 0.15 1.33
N TYR A 23 5.71 1.00 0.32
CA TYR A 23 6.33 2.32 0.29
C TYR A 23 5.78 3.24 1.40
N ASP A 24 4.48 3.18 1.70
CA ASP A 24 3.90 3.98 2.78
C ASP A 24 4.49 3.61 4.15
N PHE A 25 4.77 2.32 4.38
CA PHE A 25 5.37 1.84 5.64
C PHE A 25 6.89 2.02 5.71
N TYR A 26 7.61 1.83 4.59
CA TYR A 26 9.08 1.70 4.60
C TYR A 26 9.80 2.71 3.71
N GLY A 27 9.07 3.57 2.98
CA GLY A 27 9.63 4.55 2.04
C GLY A 27 10.57 5.55 2.71
N ALA A 28 10.31 5.92 3.97
CA ALA A 28 11.18 6.79 4.76
C ALA A 28 12.59 6.19 5.03
N LEU A 29 12.77 4.86 4.88
CA LEU A 29 14.07 4.19 5.02
C LEU A 29 14.92 4.27 3.75
N LEU A 30 14.34 4.71 2.63
CA LEU A 30 15.04 4.88 1.38
C LEU A 30 15.82 6.19 1.37
N LYS A 31 16.94 6.20 0.64
CA LYS A 31 17.65 7.45 0.35
C LYS A 31 16.77 8.36 -0.53
N GLU A 32 16.92 9.67 -0.38
CA GLU A 32 16.13 10.69 -1.09
C GLU A 32 16.01 10.43 -2.60
N ASN A 33 17.12 10.19 -3.30
CA ASN A 33 17.10 9.89 -4.74
C ASN A 33 16.30 8.61 -5.07
N ASN A 34 16.38 7.60 -4.21
CA ASN A 34 15.61 6.36 -4.42
C ASN A 34 14.12 6.60 -4.15
N ARG A 35 13.76 7.45 -3.18
CA ARG A 35 12.36 7.83 -2.94
C ARG A 35 11.77 8.50 -4.17
N ARG A 36 12.42 9.55 -4.69
CA ARG A 36 11.95 10.28 -5.89
C ARG A 36 11.76 9.37 -7.10
N ILE A 37 12.72 8.47 -7.37
CA ILE A 37 12.60 7.49 -8.46
C ILE A 37 11.41 6.54 -8.23
N PHE A 38 11.22 6.07 -7.00
CA PHE A 38 10.17 5.11 -6.69
C PHE A 38 8.78 5.78 -6.68
N GLU A 39 8.63 6.96 -6.08
CA GLU A 39 7.40 7.76 -6.10
C GLU A 39 6.93 8.02 -7.53
N ALA A 40 7.82 8.48 -8.42
CA ALA A 40 7.49 8.64 -9.83
C ALA A 40 7.02 7.32 -10.48
N TYR A 41 7.61 6.19 -10.08
CA TYR A 41 7.26 4.86 -10.60
C TYR A 41 5.93 4.30 -10.05
N ILE A 42 5.60 4.50 -8.78
CA ILE A 42 4.40 3.91 -8.15
C ILE A 42 3.21 4.86 -8.00
N GLN A 43 3.43 6.16 -7.83
CA GLN A 43 2.37 7.16 -7.58
C GLN A 43 2.05 8.00 -8.82
N GLU A 44 3.06 8.36 -9.62
CA GLU A 44 2.85 9.27 -10.76
C GLU A 44 2.58 8.54 -12.09
N ASP A 45 2.58 7.21 -12.09
CA ASP A 45 2.41 6.38 -13.29
C ASP A 45 3.49 6.59 -14.37
N TYR A 46 4.64 7.16 -14.01
CA TYR A 46 5.70 7.42 -14.98
C TYR A 46 6.31 6.09 -15.46
N SER A 47 6.52 6.02 -16.77
CA SER A 47 7.31 4.99 -17.39
C SER A 47 8.79 5.14 -17.01
N ILE A 48 9.54 4.05 -17.10
CA ILE A 48 11.01 4.04 -16.90
C ILE A 48 11.71 5.08 -17.79
N SER A 49 11.15 5.37 -18.97
CA SER A 49 11.70 6.38 -19.89
C SER A 49 11.48 7.79 -19.39
N GLU A 50 10.29 8.11 -18.90
CA GLU A 50 9.95 9.44 -18.34
C GLU A 50 10.77 9.72 -17.08
N ILE A 51 10.92 8.73 -16.20
CA ILE A 51 11.77 8.87 -15.00
C ILE A 51 13.23 9.08 -15.39
N ALA A 52 13.73 8.37 -16.41
CA ALA A 52 15.10 8.50 -16.87
C ALA A 52 15.38 9.90 -17.43
N GLU A 53 14.42 10.47 -18.15
CA GLU A 53 14.51 11.82 -18.72
C GLU A 53 14.47 12.89 -17.61
N GLU A 54 13.48 12.84 -16.71
CA GLU A 54 13.33 13.78 -15.59
C GLU A 54 14.53 13.77 -14.64
N MET A 55 15.12 12.59 -14.40
CA MET A 55 16.23 12.42 -13.46
C MET A 55 17.61 12.51 -14.14
N GLU A 56 17.67 12.76 -15.46
CA GLU A 56 18.90 12.81 -16.26
C GLU A 56 19.82 11.57 -16.08
N ILE A 57 19.22 10.38 -15.96
CA ILE A 57 19.94 9.10 -15.81
C ILE A 57 19.55 8.10 -16.90
N SER A 58 20.29 7.00 -17.02
CA SER A 58 19.94 5.97 -18.00
C SER A 58 18.70 5.18 -17.58
N ARG A 59 17.92 4.70 -18.57
CA ARG A 59 16.80 3.77 -18.34
C ARG A 59 17.22 2.53 -17.56
N GLN A 60 18.45 2.05 -17.79
CA GLN A 60 19.03 0.93 -17.06
C GLN A 60 19.22 1.27 -15.58
N ALA A 61 19.71 2.47 -15.27
CA ALA A 61 19.89 2.94 -13.90
C ALA A 61 18.54 3.03 -13.16
N VAL A 62 17.48 3.53 -13.82
CA VAL A 62 16.11 3.55 -13.27
C VAL A 62 15.61 2.13 -13.01
N HIS A 63 15.72 1.22 -13.98
CA HIS A 63 15.29 -0.16 -13.83
C HIS A 63 15.99 -0.86 -12.65
N ASP A 64 17.31 -0.68 -12.54
CA ASP A 64 18.10 -1.26 -11.44
C ASP A 64 17.77 -0.62 -10.09
N ALA A 65 17.42 0.68 -10.08
CA ALA A 65 16.95 1.36 -8.89
C ALA A 65 15.61 0.79 -8.42
N VAL A 66 14.59 0.74 -9.28
CA VAL A 66 13.28 0.18 -8.95
C VAL A 66 13.42 -1.24 -8.41
N LYS A 67 14.17 -2.11 -9.12
CA LYS A 67 14.39 -3.50 -8.68
C LYS A 67 15.04 -3.60 -7.30
N ARG A 68 16.05 -2.78 -7.04
CA ARG A 68 16.76 -2.74 -5.75
C ARG A 68 15.86 -2.23 -4.63
N ILE A 69 15.08 -1.18 -4.89
CA ILE A 69 14.15 -0.58 -3.92
C ILE A 69 13.05 -1.58 -3.58
N THR A 70 12.43 -2.22 -4.58
CA THR A 70 11.45 -3.29 -4.39
C THR A 70 12.00 -4.40 -3.50
N LYS A 71 13.23 -4.86 -3.74
CA LYS A 71 13.87 -5.88 -2.90
C LYS A 71 14.08 -5.40 -1.47
N GLN A 72 14.47 -4.14 -1.29
CA GLN A 72 14.66 -3.55 0.05
C GLN A 72 13.33 -3.47 0.80
N LEU A 73 12.27 -2.96 0.19
CA LEU A 73 10.94 -2.84 0.80
C LEU A 73 10.36 -4.21 1.19
N LYS A 74 10.39 -5.19 0.26
CA LYS A 74 9.95 -6.57 0.56
C LYS A 74 10.78 -7.20 1.69
N GLY A 75 12.10 -6.99 1.69
CA GLY A 75 12.97 -7.49 2.76
C GLY A 75 12.79 -6.79 4.11
N CYS A 76 12.29 -5.55 4.13
CA CYS A 76 11.84 -4.88 5.35
C CYS A 76 10.56 -5.55 5.88
N GLU A 77 9.58 -5.81 5.01
CA GLU A 77 8.35 -6.49 5.40
C GLU A 77 8.59 -7.91 5.91
N GLU A 78 9.43 -8.70 5.25
CA GLU A 78 9.80 -10.04 5.72
C GLU A 78 10.37 -10.04 7.15
N LYS A 79 11.01 -8.94 7.58
CA LYS A 79 11.64 -8.84 8.90
C LYS A 79 10.74 -8.21 9.95
N LEU A 80 9.92 -7.23 9.56
CA LEU A 80 9.16 -6.39 10.48
C LEU A 80 7.66 -6.72 10.47
N GLY A 81 7.13 -7.17 9.33
CA GLY A 81 5.73 -7.58 9.17
C GLY A 81 4.74 -6.47 9.49
N LEU A 82 5.09 -5.20 9.24
CA LEU A 82 4.23 -4.07 9.64
C LEU A 82 2.95 -4.01 8.81
N LEU A 83 3.05 -4.23 7.50
CA LEU A 83 1.89 -4.21 6.61
C LEU A 83 0.97 -5.39 6.94
N GLU A 84 1.52 -6.58 7.12
CA GLU A 84 0.74 -7.76 7.51
C GLU A 84 -0.02 -7.54 8.83
N ARG A 85 0.66 -7.02 9.85
CA ARG A 85 0.03 -6.73 11.16
C ARG A 85 -1.03 -5.65 11.06
N PHE A 86 -0.80 -4.63 10.23
CA PHE A 86 -1.78 -3.58 9.99
C PHE A 86 -3.05 -4.13 9.33
N GLU A 87 -2.92 -4.96 8.30
CA GLU A 87 -4.07 -5.62 7.66
C GLU A 87 -4.81 -6.56 8.62
N GLN A 88 -4.10 -7.30 9.47
CA GLN A 88 -4.71 -8.12 10.52
C GLN A 88 -5.52 -7.27 11.51
N GLN A 89 -4.94 -6.17 12.01
CA GLN A 89 -5.64 -5.24 12.91
C GLN A 89 -6.90 -4.66 12.24
N ARG A 90 -6.80 -4.26 10.97
CA ARG A 90 -7.92 -3.75 10.19
C ARG A 90 -9.02 -4.79 9.96
N SER A 91 -8.64 -6.06 9.81
CA SER A 91 -9.59 -7.18 9.71
C SER A 91 -10.35 -7.39 11.02
N GLU A 92 -9.65 -7.44 12.15
CA GLU A 92 -10.29 -7.59 13.47
C GLU A 92 -11.20 -6.39 13.81
N MET A 93 -10.83 -5.18 13.41
CA MET A 93 -11.69 -3.99 13.57
C MET A 93 -12.95 -4.05 12.72
N ARG A 94 -12.86 -4.51 11.46
CA ARG A 94 -14.04 -4.74 10.61
C ARG A 94 -14.97 -5.77 11.24
N ARG A 95 -14.42 -6.88 11.73
CA ARG A 95 -15.19 -7.90 12.44
C ARG A 95 -15.85 -7.36 13.71
N LEU A 96 -15.16 -6.53 14.47
CA LEU A 96 -15.74 -5.86 15.64
C LEU A 96 -16.92 -4.96 15.24
N HIS A 97 -16.77 -4.19 14.16
CA HIS A 97 -17.85 -3.36 13.63
C HIS A 97 -19.07 -4.20 13.25
N GLU A 98 -18.88 -5.31 12.53
CA GLU A 98 -19.94 -6.25 12.16
C GLU A 98 -20.63 -6.84 13.40
N CYS A 99 -19.88 -7.32 14.40
CA CYS A 99 -20.45 -7.86 15.64
C CYS A 99 -21.29 -6.81 16.40
N LEU A 100 -20.87 -5.54 16.42
CA LEU A 100 -21.62 -4.47 17.06
C LEU A 100 -22.93 -4.17 16.33
N GLN A 101 -22.92 -4.23 15.00
CA GLN A 101 -24.14 -4.10 14.18
C GLN A 101 -25.11 -5.27 14.44
N GLU A 102 -24.61 -6.51 14.52
CA GLU A 102 -25.41 -7.71 14.80
C GLU A 102 -26.04 -7.69 16.20
N MET A 103 -25.37 -7.08 17.19
CA MET A 103 -25.86 -6.97 18.56
C MET A 103 -27.01 -5.98 18.73
N ASN A 104 -27.47 -5.31 17.66
CA ASN A 104 -28.57 -4.34 17.73
C ASN A 104 -28.30 -3.22 18.76
N ILE A 105 -27.03 -2.89 19.01
CA ILE A 105 -26.67 -1.66 19.71
C ILE A 105 -27.12 -0.55 18.79
N SER A 106 -28.32 -0.05 19.05
CA SER A 106 -28.95 0.93 18.20
C SER A 106 -28.06 2.16 18.14
N GLU A 107 -27.90 2.73 16.94
CA GLU A 107 -27.38 4.09 16.75
C GLU A 107 -28.17 5.15 17.55
N THR A 108 -29.23 4.80 18.29
CA THR A 108 -29.90 5.69 19.23
C THR A 108 -29.32 5.67 20.65
N ASP A 109 -28.47 4.70 21.02
CA ASP A 109 -27.70 4.73 22.26
C ASP A 109 -26.47 5.63 22.06
N PRO A 110 -26.31 6.72 22.84
CA PRO A 110 -25.15 7.61 22.76
C PRO A 110 -23.80 6.88 22.88
N ARG A 111 -23.74 5.78 23.66
CA ARG A 111 -22.51 4.99 23.80
C ARG A 111 -22.24 4.13 22.56
N GLY A 112 -23.29 3.64 21.90
CA GLY A 112 -23.17 2.93 20.63
C GLY A 112 -22.59 3.84 19.55
N GLN A 113 -23.12 5.06 19.43
CA GLN A 113 -22.60 6.07 18.51
C GLN A 113 -21.13 6.41 18.78
N GLU A 114 -20.74 6.58 20.03
CA GLU A 114 -19.34 6.85 20.41
C GLU A 114 -18.41 5.71 20.00
N ILE A 115 -18.81 4.45 20.21
CA ILE A 115 -18.02 3.29 19.79
C ILE A 115 -17.87 3.26 18.26
N PHE A 116 -18.94 3.47 17.51
CA PHE A 116 -18.88 3.50 16.04
C PHE A 116 -18.02 4.65 15.53
N GLN A 117 -18.09 5.84 16.13
CA GLN A 117 -17.23 6.98 15.78
C GLN A 117 -15.75 6.67 16.03
N ILE A 118 -15.41 6.07 17.18
CA ILE A 118 -14.04 5.67 17.49
C ILE A 118 -13.54 4.65 16.47
N LEU A 119 -14.35 3.64 16.14
CA LEU A 119 -13.98 2.61 15.17
C LEU A 119 -13.82 3.18 13.76
N SER A 120 -14.75 4.02 13.30
CA SER A 120 -14.63 4.70 12.00
C SER A 120 -13.35 5.54 11.93
N LYS A 121 -13.05 6.29 12.99
CA LYS A 121 -11.82 7.10 13.05
C LYS A 121 -10.56 6.25 12.92
N ILE A 122 -10.48 5.11 13.62
CA ILE A 122 -9.30 4.25 13.58
C ILE A 122 -9.17 3.49 12.25
N ILE A 123 -10.27 3.27 11.52
CA ILE A 123 -10.24 2.62 10.20
C ILE A 123 -9.88 3.61 9.08
N GLU A 124 -10.19 4.90 9.26
CA GLU A 124 -9.91 5.98 8.31
C GLU A 124 -8.53 6.63 8.45
N GLU A 125 -7.92 6.59 9.64
CA GLU A 125 -6.51 7.00 9.91
C GLU A 125 -5.51 5.87 9.60
#